data_AF-A0A1V6PFH3-F1
#
_entry.id   AF-A0A1V6PFH3-F1
#
_cell.length_a   1.000
_cell.length_b   1.000
_cell.length_c   1.000
_cell.angle_alpha   90.00
_cell.angle_beta   90.00
_cell.angle_gamma   90.00
#
_symmetry.space_group_name_H-M   'P 1'
#
loop_
_entity.id
_entity.type
_entity.pdbx_description
1 polymer ?
#
loop_
_entity_poly.entity_id
_entity_poly.type
_entity_poly.pdbx_seq_one_letter_code
_entity_poly.pdbx_strand_id
1 'polypeptide(L)'
;MIRELRELKHPETMGVAVASVDGGSLYDCRIPGPSLRFGPFETIQDFHRHLRTGVEFDPKLNSEAQELIKQQAKPWPLVFTHGDLSSLNILSRGDDIVGIIDWETAGWYPSYWEYTTACQVNPQNSFWIDEIDKFLQPMPEALAMENIRQKYFGYPWMVK
;
A
#
# COMPACT_ATOMS: atom_id res chain seq x y z
N MET A 1 3.55 9.28 16.23
CA MET A 1 2.48 8.55 15.52
C MET A 1 2.96 7.63 14.38
N ILE A 2 3.34 8.09 13.17
CA ILE A 2 3.80 7.13 12.12
C ILE A 2 5.01 6.31 12.58
N ARG A 3 5.97 6.95 13.27
CA ARG A 3 7.11 6.26 13.88
C ARG A 3 6.66 5.15 14.83
N GLU A 4 5.66 5.41 15.66
CA GLU A 4 5.10 4.40 16.59
C GLU A 4 4.48 3.22 15.82
N LEU A 5 3.79 3.46 14.70
CA LEU A 5 3.28 2.37 13.85
C LEU A 5 4.41 1.51 13.28
N ARG A 6 5.56 2.12 12.94
CA ARG A 6 6.74 1.38 12.45
C ARG A 6 7.46 0.59 13.54
N GLU A 7 7.20 0.87 14.81
CA GLU A 7 7.77 0.13 15.93
C GLU A 7 6.96 -1.13 16.27
N LEU A 8 5.75 -1.27 15.73
CA LEU A 8 4.94 -2.48 15.89
C LEU A 8 5.66 -3.67 15.25
N LYS A 9 5.76 -4.75 16.01
CA LYS A 9 6.39 -5.99 15.56
C LYS A 9 5.33 -6.94 15.02
N HIS A 10 5.60 -7.48 13.84
CA HIS A 10 4.78 -8.53 13.26
C HIS A 10 4.76 -9.73 14.22
N PRO A 11 3.59 -10.25 14.62
CA PRO A 11 3.52 -11.39 15.53
C PRO A 11 4.15 -12.64 14.89
N GLU A 12 5.15 -13.23 15.54
CA GLU A 12 5.83 -14.44 15.05
C GLU A 12 4.87 -15.62 14.87
N THR A 13 3.78 -15.65 15.64
CA THR A 13 2.76 -16.69 15.62
C THR A 13 1.80 -16.62 14.43
N MET A 14 1.81 -15.52 13.66
CA MET A 14 0.81 -15.27 12.62
C MET A 14 1.03 -16.15 11.37
N GLY A 15 2.27 -16.59 11.09
CA GLY A 15 2.57 -17.56 10.02
C GLY A 15 2.32 -17.08 8.59
N VAL A 16 1.83 -15.85 8.40
CA VAL A 16 1.64 -15.19 7.10
C VAL A 16 2.43 -13.87 7.07
N ALA A 17 2.85 -13.41 5.90
CA ALA A 17 3.61 -12.17 5.76
C ALA A 17 2.70 -10.96 5.49
N VAL A 18 1.69 -11.07 4.62
CA VAL A 18 0.86 -9.91 4.25
C VAL A 18 -0.57 -10.18 4.63
N ALA A 19 -1.05 -9.54 5.69
CA ALA A 19 -2.31 -9.87 6.33
C ALA A 19 -2.85 -8.72 7.18
N SER A 20 -4.12 -8.78 7.56
CA SER A 20 -4.70 -7.81 8.49
C SER A 20 -4.10 -7.95 9.91
N VAL A 21 -4.49 -7.05 10.81
CA VAL A 21 -3.92 -6.97 12.19
C VAL A 21 -4.00 -8.28 12.97
N ASP A 22 -5.00 -9.13 12.69
CA ASP A 22 -5.22 -10.43 13.35
C ASP A 22 -4.77 -11.64 12.49
N GLY A 23 -4.13 -11.40 11.35
CA GLY A 23 -3.69 -12.44 10.42
C GLY A 23 -4.75 -12.86 9.40
N GLY A 24 -5.94 -12.27 9.42
CA GLY A 24 -7.00 -12.54 8.45
C GLY A 24 -6.85 -11.80 7.13
N SER A 25 -7.92 -11.85 6.32
CA SER A 25 -8.01 -11.15 5.04
C SER A 25 -7.87 -9.63 5.21
N LEU A 26 -7.16 -9.01 4.27
CA LEU A 26 -7.09 -7.56 4.11
C LEU A 26 -8.38 -7.02 3.48
N TYR A 27 -8.56 -5.71 3.54
CA TYR A 27 -9.66 -4.98 2.92
C TYR A 27 -9.11 -3.72 2.25
N ASP A 28 -9.42 -3.51 0.96
CA ASP A 28 -9.02 -2.31 0.22
C ASP A 28 -9.84 -2.22 -1.07
N CYS A 29 -10.64 -1.16 -1.20
CA CYS A 29 -11.49 -0.95 -2.37
C CYS A 29 -10.72 -0.55 -3.63
N ARG A 30 -9.44 -0.18 -3.51
CA ARG A 30 -8.57 0.20 -4.64
C ARG A 30 -7.97 -1.01 -5.34
N ILE A 31 -8.05 -2.20 -4.73
CA ILE A 31 -7.50 -3.42 -5.31
C ILE A 31 -8.59 -4.13 -6.13
N PRO A 32 -8.39 -4.32 -7.46
CA PRO A 32 -9.36 -5.04 -8.26
C PRO A 32 -9.48 -6.51 -7.86
N GLY A 33 -10.71 -6.98 -7.77
CA GLY A 33 -10.98 -8.37 -7.39
C GLY A 33 -12.48 -8.69 -7.35
N PRO A 34 -12.83 -9.97 -7.13
CA PRO A 34 -14.22 -10.40 -6.99
C PRO A 34 -14.87 -9.91 -5.69
N SER A 35 -14.08 -9.42 -4.73
CA SER A 35 -14.54 -8.85 -3.47
C SER A 35 -13.57 -7.76 -3.00
N LEU A 36 -13.99 -6.94 -2.03
CA LEU A 36 -13.12 -5.93 -1.39
C LEU A 36 -12.08 -6.56 -0.44
N ARG A 37 -12.20 -7.86 -0.16
CA ARG A 37 -11.28 -8.63 0.69
C ARG A 37 -10.34 -9.48 -0.14
N PHE A 38 -9.10 -9.58 0.32
CA PHE A 38 -8.04 -10.34 -0.34
C PHE A 38 -6.99 -10.82 0.67
N GLY A 39 -6.16 -11.77 0.26
CA GLY A 39 -5.23 -12.45 1.17
C GLY A 39 -5.94 -13.29 2.25
N PRO A 40 -5.27 -13.60 3.37
CA PRO A 40 -3.87 -13.27 3.68
C PRO A 40 -2.88 -13.95 2.72
N PHE A 41 -1.64 -13.50 2.70
CA PHE A 41 -0.58 -14.05 1.86
C PHE A 41 0.59 -14.55 2.70
N GLU A 42 1.06 -15.76 2.40
CA GLU A 42 2.22 -16.37 3.06
C GLU A 42 3.49 -15.53 2.83
N THR A 43 3.64 -14.94 1.64
CA THR A 43 4.80 -14.12 1.28
C THR A 43 4.40 -12.78 0.65
N ILE A 44 5.32 -11.81 0.74
CA ILE A 44 5.22 -10.54 -0.02
C ILE A 44 5.13 -10.80 -1.53
N GLN A 45 5.76 -11.85 -2.04
CA GLN A 45 5.71 -12.17 -3.46
C GLN A 45 4.35 -12.69 -3.89
N ASP A 46 3.63 -13.42 -3.04
CA ASP A 46 2.26 -13.84 -3.32
C ASP A 46 1.31 -12.64 -3.36
N PHE A 47 1.51 -11.67 -2.46
CA PHE A 47 0.80 -10.39 -2.52
C PHE A 47 1.10 -9.63 -3.83
N HIS A 48 2.37 -9.50 -4.22
CA HIS A 48 2.74 -8.83 -5.47
C HIS A 48 2.20 -9.55 -6.71
N ARG A 49 2.18 -10.89 -6.71
CA ARG A 49 1.53 -11.69 -7.77
C ARG A 49 0.04 -11.38 -7.84
N HIS A 50 -0.64 -11.30 -6.70
CA HIS A 50 -2.06 -10.95 -6.63
C HIS A 50 -2.33 -9.56 -7.21
N LEU A 51 -1.50 -8.57 -6.84
CA LEU A 51 -1.56 -7.19 -7.35
C LEU A 51 -1.44 -7.08 -8.89
N ARG A 52 -0.86 -8.08 -9.54
CA ARG A 52 -0.71 -8.18 -11.01
C ARG A 52 -1.62 -9.24 -11.63
N THR A 53 -2.70 -9.62 -10.94
CA THR A 53 -3.68 -10.62 -11.40
C THR A 53 -3.05 -11.95 -11.85
N GLY A 54 -1.94 -12.35 -11.23
CA GLY A 54 -1.22 -13.60 -11.55
C GLY A 54 -0.18 -13.47 -12.66
N VAL A 55 0.02 -12.29 -13.25
CA VAL A 55 1.04 -12.08 -14.28
C VAL A 55 2.44 -12.21 -13.70
N GLU A 56 3.21 -13.12 -14.28
CA GLU A 56 4.62 -13.38 -13.98
C GLU A 56 5.54 -12.76 -15.03
N PHE A 57 6.84 -12.74 -14.74
CA PHE A 57 7.83 -12.22 -15.68
C PHE A 57 7.81 -13.02 -16.99
N ASP A 58 7.63 -12.33 -18.12
CA ASP A 58 7.80 -12.86 -19.47
C ASP A 58 8.58 -11.82 -20.30
N PRO A 59 9.67 -12.20 -21.00
CA PRO A 59 10.43 -11.30 -21.89
C PRO A 59 9.59 -10.60 -22.97
N LYS A 60 8.40 -11.12 -23.28
CA LYS A 60 7.45 -10.55 -24.25
C LYS A 60 6.57 -9.43 -23.67
N LEU A 61 6.57 -9.24 -22.35
CA LEU A 61 5.85 -8.12 -21.74
C LEU A 61 6.46 -6.79 -22.17
N ASN A 62 5.67 -5.71 -22.12
CA ASN A 62 6.20 -4.37 -22.33
C ASN A 62 7.22 -4.01 -21.23
N SER A 63 8.09 -3.03 -21.52
CA SER A 63 9.18 -2.64 -20.62
C SER A 63 8.72 -2.17 -19.24
N GLU A 64 7.57 -1.48 -19.16
CA GLU A 64 7.02 -0.99 -17.89
C GLU A 64 6.55 -2.15 -17.00
N ALA A 65 5.83 -3.13 -17.57
CA ALA A 65 5.40 -4.32 -16.86
C ALA A 65 6.58 -5.19 -16.40
N GLN A 66 7.64 -5.30 -17.22
CA GLN A 66 8.88 -5.95 -16.81
C GLN A 66 9.55 -5.24 -15.63
N GLU A 67 9.60 -3.91 -15.67
CA GLU A 67 10.20 -3.11 -14.59
C GLU A 67 9.40 -3.21 -13.29
N LEU A 68 8.06 -3.14 -13.35
CA LEU A 68 7.18 -3.38 -12.21
C LEU A 68 7.50 -4.72 -11.52
N ILE A 69 7.62 -5.80 -12.29
CA ILE A 69 7.88 -7.13 -11.74
C ILE A 69 9.28 -7.19 -11.10
N LYS A 70 10.29 -6.57 -11.73
CA LYS A 70 11.65 -6.49 -11.16
C LYS A 70 11.69 -5.70 -9.85
N GLN A 71 10.97 -4.58 -9.77
CA GLN A 71 10.87 -3.78 -8.55
C GLN A 71 10.16 -4.53 -7.43
N GLN A 72 9.07 -5.24 -7.74
CA GLN A 72 8.36 -6.09 -6.79
C GLN A 72 9.17 -7.31 -6.33
N ALA A 73 10.13 -7.79 -7.13
CA ALA A 73 11.04 -8.88 -6.75
C ALA A 73 12.12 -8.46 -5.74
N LYS A 74 12.36 -7.15 -5.54
CA LYS A 74 13.28 -6.66 -4.50
C LYS A 74 12.78 -7.07 -3.11
N PRO A 75 13.69 -7.22 -2.12
CA PRO A 75 13.28 -7.42 -0.74
C PRO A 75 12.59 -6.16 -0.21
N TRP A 76 11.46 -6.34 0.46
CA TRP A 76 10.72 -5.28 1.13
C TRP A 76 10.55 -5.62 2.60
N PRO A 77 10.91 -4.71 3.53
CA PRO A 77 10.56 -4.89 4.93
C PRO A 77 9.04 -4.96 5.10
N LEU A 78 8.60 -5.85 5.99
CA LEU A 78 7.21 -5.95 6.37
C LEU A 78 6.95 -5.05 7.57
N VAL A 79 5.94 -4.19 7.48
CA VAL A 79 5.59 -3.21 8.51
C VAL A 79 4.09 -3.08 8.65
N PHE A 80 3.62 -2.59 9.79
CA PHE A 80 2.23 -2.23 9.95
C PHE A 80 1.95 -0.90 9.25
N THR A 81 0.89 -0.85 8.45
CA THR A 81 0.45 0.33 7.71
C THR A 81 -1.01 0.65 8.04
N HIS A 82 -1.36 1.94 8.02
CA HIS A 82 -2.75 2.39 8.05
C HIS A 82 -3.49 2.01 6.78
N GLY A 83 -2.85 2.13 5.62
CA GLY A 83 -3.42 1.75 4.32
C GLY A 83 -4.23 2.86 3.65
N ASP A 84 -4.91 3.72 4.41
CA ASP A 84 -5.64 4.88 3.88
C ASP A 84 -5.30 6.20 4.61
N LEU A 85 -4.00 6.47 4.77
CA LEU A 85 -3.58 7.66 5.49
C LEU A 85 -3.76 8.92 4.61
N SER A 86 -4.75 9.73 4.98
CA SER A 86 -5.06 11.00 4.32
C SER A 86 -5.38 12.08 5.34
N SER A 87 -5.41 13.36 4.91
CA SER A 87 -5.81 14.46 5.79
C SER A 87 -7.24 14.34 6.33
N LEU A 88 -8.10 13.51 5.71
CA LEU A 88 -9.47 13.27 6.17
C LEU A 88 -9.53 12.28 7.34
N ASN A 89 -8.48 11.46 7.50
CA ASN A 89 -8.38 10.41 8.51
C ASN A 89 -7.49 10.82 9.69
N ILE A 90 -7.06 12.08 9.74
CA ILE A 90 -6.26 12.65 10.84
C ILE A 90 -7.09 13.69 11.59
N LEU A 91 -7.28 13.46 12.88
CA LEU A 91 -7.99 14.38 13.76
C LEU A 91 -7.00 15.34 14.42
N SER A 92 -7.28 16.64 14.34
CA SER A 92 -6.51 17.68 15.01
C SER A 92 -7.36 18.47 16.00
N ARG A 93 -6.70 19.02 17.02
CA ARG A 93 -7.24 20.02 17.94
C ARG A 93 -6.26 21.18 18.01
N GLY A 94 -6.53 22.23 17.22
CA GLY A 94 -5.52 23.26 16.98
C GLY A 94 -4.36 22.67 16.18
N ASP A 95 -3.13 22.90 16.64
CA ASP A 95 -1.91 22.37 16.01
C ASP A 95 -1.56 20.95 16.48
N ASP A 96 -2.30 20.41 17.46
CA ASP A 96 -2.05 19.08 18.01
C ASP A 96 -2.82 18.01 17.23
N ILE A 97 -2.13 16.96 16.81
CA ILE A 97 -2.77 15.76 16.27
C ILE A 97 -3.25 14.89 17.43
N VAL A 98 -4.56 14.62 17.47
CA VAL A 98 -5.22 13.91 18.58
C VAL A 98 -5.65 12.49 18.23
N GLY A 99 -5.58 12.10 16.96
CA GLY A 99 -5.86 10.73 16.56
C GLY A 99 -5.80 10.48 15.05
N ILE A 100 -5.74 9.20 14.71
CA ILE A 100 -5.98 8.68 13.35
C ILE A 100 -7.20 7.78 13.43
N ILE A 101 -8.08 7.88 12.43
CA ILE A 101 -9.30 7.09 12.30
C ILE A 101 -9.30 6.34 10.96
N ASP A 102 -10.31 5.50 10.76
CA ASP A 102 -10.53 4.74 9.53
C ASP A 102 -9.48 3.65 9.23
N TRP A 103 -9.26 2.80 10.25
CA TRP A 103 -8.28 1.71 10.23
C TRP A 103 -8.72 0.46 9.45
N GLU A 104 -9.79 0.52 8.64
CA GLU A 104 -10.35 -0.68 7.99
C GLU A 104 -9.42 -1.29 6.93
N THR A 105 -8.51 -0.48 6.37
CA THR A 105 -7.50 -0.91 5.38
C THR A 105 -6.16 -1.31 6.02
N ALA A 106 -6.06 -1.20 7.35
CA ALA A 106 -4.82 -1.40 8.08
C ALA A 106 -4.38 -2.86 8.10
N GLY A 107 -3.07 -3.06 8.10
CA GLY A 107 -2.50 -4.40 8.08
C GLY A 107 -1.00 -4.39 7.99
N TRP A 108 -0.45 -5.59 7.90
CA TRP A 108 0.96 -5.86 7.63
C TRP A 108 1.17 -5.90 6.12
N TYR A 109 1.97 -4.96 5.61
CA TYR A 109 2.25 -4.79 4.19
C TYR A 109 3.74 -4.53 3.94
N PRO A 110 4.20 -4.66 2.68
CA PRO A 110 5.50 -4.13 2.27
C PRO A 110 5.67 -2.66 2.65
N SER A 111 6.86 -2.25 3.07
CA SER A 111 7.11 -0.92 3.65
C SER A 111 6.76 0.27 2.75
N TYR A 112 6.78 0.07 1.43
CA TYR A 112 6.40 1.10 0.48
C TYR A 112 4.90 1.41 0.49
N TRP A 113 4.07 0.47 0.96
CA TRP A 113 2.62 0.50 0.76
C TRP A 113 2.01 1.81 1.28
N GLU A 114 2.29 2.16 2.54
CA GLU A 114 1.81 3.39 3.19
C GLU A 114 2.10 4.66 2.35
N TYR A 115 3.34 4.80 1.88
CA TYR A 115 3.74 5.98 1.11
C TYR A 115 2.96 6.03 -0.20
N THR A 116 2.94 4.91 -0.92
CA THR A 116 2.28 4.85 -2.22
C THR A 116 0.76 5.01 -2.12
N THR A 117 0.12 4.51 -1.06
CA THR A 117 -1.32 4.67 -0.83
C THR A 117 -1.66 6.07 -0.36
N ALA A 118 -0.83 6.71 0.48
CA ALA A 118 -1.03 8.10 0.89
C ALA A 118 -0.91 9.06 -0.31
N CYS A 119 -0.03 8.77 -1.28
CA CYS A 119 0.11 9.54 -2.51
C CYS A 119 -1.06 9.34 -3.51
N GLN A 120 -1.90 8.33 -3.32
CA GLN A 120 -3.12 8.12 -4.13
C GLN A 120 -4.23 9.05 -3.66
N VAL A 121 -4.03 10.35 -3.86
CA VAL A 121 -4.97 11.38 -3.42
C VAL A 121 -6.23 11.43 -4.27
N ASN A 122 -7.34 11.73 -3.61
CA ASN A 122 -8.49 12.32 -4.30
C ASN A 122 -8.02 13.62 -4.99
N PRO A 123 -8.29 13.82 -6.29
CA PRO A 123 -7.93 15.04 -7.03
C PRO A 123 -8.42 16.34 -6.37
N GLN A 124 -9.41 16.26 -5.48
CA GLN A 124 -9.93 17.38 -4.70
C GLN A 124 -9.03 17.78 -3.52
N ASN A 125 -7.97 17.02 -3.24
CA ASN A 125 -7.09 17.20 -2.08
C ASN A 125 -5.61 17.30 -2.49
N SER A 126 -5.31 18.19 -3.45
CA SER A 126 -3.96 18.32 -4.02
C SER A 126 -2.91 18.75 -3.01
N PHE A 127 -3.29 19.49 -1.95
CA PHE A 127 -2.34 19.94 -0.93
C PHE A 127 -1.69 18.76 -0.19
N TRP A 128 -2.40 17.63 -0.05
CA TRP A 128 -1.90 16.49 0.71
C TRP A 128 -0.60 15.92 0.14
N ILE A 129 -0.44 15.94 -1.20
CA ILE A 129 0.79 15.49 -1.86
C ILE A 129 2.01 16.25 -1.33
N ASP A 130 1.88 17.57 -1.15
CA ASP A 130 2.98 18.44 -0.70
C ASP A 130 3.32 18.23 0.78
N GLU A 131 2.44 17.59 1.55
CA GLU A 131 2.61 17.33 2.98
C GLU A 131 3.19 15.94 3.28
N ILE A 132 2.92 14.92 2.46
CA ILE A 132 3.31 13.52 2.72
C ILE A 132 4.81 13.40 3.00
N ASP A 133 5.64 14.02 2.16
CA ASP A 133 7.11 13.95 2.25
C ASP A 133 7.67 14.54 3.55
N LYS A 134 6.87 15.33 4.29
CA LYS A 134 7.28 15.92 5.57
C LYS A 134 7.23 14.91 6.72
N PHE A 135 6.44 13.84 6.61
CA PHE A 135 6.24 12.88 7.70
C PHE A 135 6.35 11.40 7.28
N LEU A 136 6.23 11.08 6.00
CA LEU A 136 6.63 9.80 5.41
C LEU A 136 7.96 9.95 4.69
N GLN A 137 8.78 8.89 4.72
CA GLN A 137 9.99 8.85 3.92
C GLN A 137 9.60 8.80 2.42
N PRO A 138 10.09 9.73 1.58
CA PRO A 138 9.79 9.71 0.16
C PRO A 138 10.33 8.46 -0.53
N MET A 139 9.49 7.80 -1.33
CA MET A 139 9.83 6.58 -2.09
C MET A 139 9.41 6.71 -3.57
N PRO A 140 10.04 7.61 -4.35
CA PRO A 140 9.60 7.92 -5.72
C PRO A 140 9.67 6.71 -6.67
N GLU A 141 10.66 5.82 -6.51
CA GLU A 141 10.74 4.58 -7.30
C GLU A 141 9.55 3.64 -7.00
N ALA A 142 9.16 3.52 -5.73
CA ALA A 142 8.02 2.70 -5.35
C ALA A 142 6.69 3.31 -5.78
N LEU A 143 6.57 4.64 -5.76
CA LEU A 143 5.41 5.35 -6.31
C LEU A 143 5.30 5.18 -7.83
N ALA A 144 6.41 5.27 -8.55
CA ALA A 144 6.43 4.98 -9.99
C ALA A 144 6.02 3.52 -10.28
N MET A 145 6.53 2.56 -9.49
CA MET A 145 6.11 1.16 -9.56
C MET A 145 4.60 1.01 -9.33
N GLU A 146 4.04 1.65 -8.31
CA GLU A 146 2.61 1.60 -8.02
C GLU A 146 1.76 2.25 -9.11
N ASN A 147 2.21 3.36 -9.71
CA ASN A 147 1.55 4.00 -10.84
C ASN A 147 1.50 3.08 -12.07
N ILE A 148 2.60 2.37 -12.36
CA ILE A 148 2.62 1.34 -13.42
C ILE A 148 1.64 0.22 -13.07
N ARG A 149 1.63 -0.26 -11.82
CA ARG A 149 0.69 -1.28 -11.37
C ARG A 149 -0.75 -0.85 -11.62
N GLN A 150 -1.13 0.37 -11.26
CA GLN A 150 -2.49 0.87 -11.47
C GLN A 150 -2.83 1.05 -12.95
N LYS A 151 -1.89 1.54 -13.76
CA LYS A 151 -2.07 1.69 -15.21
C LYS A 151 -2.45 0.38 -15.90
N TYR A 152 -1.84 -0.73 -15.50
CA TYR A 152 -2.03 -2.04 -16.15
C TYR A 152 -3.01 -2.97 -15.43
N PHE A 153 -3.10 -2.86 -14.10
CA PHE A 153 -3.79 -3.81 -13.22
C PHE A 153 -4.73 -3.14 -12.21
N GLY A 154 -4.92 -1.82 -12.29
CA GLY A 154 -5.86 -1.06 -11.46
C GLY A 154 -7.25 -0.94 -12.10
N TYR A 155 -8.17 -0.28 -11.39
CA TYR A 155 -9.47 0.05 -11.96
C TYR A 155 -9.33 1.16 -13.03
N PRO A 156 -9.97 1.02 -14.21
CA PRO A 156 -9.86 1.98 -15.30
C PRO A 156 -10.26 3.42 -14.94
N TRP A 157 -11.12 3.61 -13.94
CA TRP A 157 -11.60 4.92 -13.50
C TRP A 157 -10.74 5.58 -12.42
N MET A 158 -9.75 4.88 -11.88
CA MET A 158 -8.77 5.46 -10.94
C MET A 158 -7.55 6.05 -11.66
N VAL A 159 -7.37 5.75 -12.96
CA VAL A 159 -6.31 6.32 -13.78
C VAL A 159 -6.88 7.55 -14.51
N LYS A 160 -6.59 8.76 -14.00
CA LYS A 160 -6.90 10.03 -14.67
C LYS A 160 -5.70 10.95 -14.61
#